data_AF-A0A9R1X5G5-F1
#
_entry.id   AF-A0A9R1X5G5-F1
#
_cell.length_a   1.000
_cell.length_b   1.000
_cell.length_c   1.000
_cell.angle_alpha   90.00
_cell.angle_beta   90.00
_cell.angle_gamma   90.00
#
_symmetry.space_group_name_H-M   'P 1'
#
loop_
_entity.id
_entity.type
_entity.pdbx_description
1 polymer ?
#
loop_
_entity_poly.entity_id
_entity_poly.type
_entity_poly.pdbx_seq_one_letter_code
_entity_poly.pdbx_strand_id
1 'polypeptide(L)'
;MALKVYGHRISEPSRAVIIFCKINRIDFEEIQVEVLKGQQFSKEYGAITPMRQIPAIVDGHLKLIESHAILIHLCCSFPGVASHWYPGDPQKRAKIHSILDWHHSHLRRGAGDGSFLGGSSQPSIADLSLSCEVMQLELLSEEDYHRILSPYKKVKKWIEDVRNATTPYFDEIHEYLFEYQKRIREQMATQSGKNKVRAKM
;
A
#
# COMPACT_ATOMS: atom_id res chain seq x y z
N MET A 1 -13.51 -19.11 26.92
CA MET A 1 -12.87 -17.77 27.03
C MET A 1 -13.20 -16.98 25.79
N ALA A 2 -13.40 -15.67 25.88
CA ALA A 2 -13.68 -14.83 24.72
C ALA A 2 -12.43 -14.65 23.84
N LEU A 3 -12.63 -14.61 22.51
CA LEU A 3 -11.60 -14.29 21.53
C LEU A 3 -11.04 -12.89 21.83
N LYS A 4 -9.72 -12.75 21.88
CA LYS A 4 -9.04 -11.45 21.99
C LYS A 4 -8.31 -11.14 20.70
N VAL A 5 -8.54 -9.95 20.14
CA VAL A 5 -7.86 -9.45 18.94
C VAL A 5 -6.97 -8.28 19.33
N TYR A 6 -5.66 -8.50 19.29
CA TYR A 6 -4.65 -7.47 19.54
C TYR A 6 -4.31 -6.77 18.23
N GLY A 7 -4.55 -5.47 18.15
CA GLY A 7 -4.31 -4.72 16.92
C GLY A 7 -4.40 -3.21 17.07
N HIS A 8 -4.21 -2.51 15.95
CA HIS A 8 -4.40 -1.07 15.88
C HIS A 8 -5.03 -0.74 14.53
N ARG A 9 -6.01 0.15 14.49
CA ARG A 9 -6.79 0.44 13.26
C ARG A 9 -5.99 1.18 12.18
N ILE A 10 -4.78 1.64 12.49
CA ILE A 10 -3.80 2.14 11.49
C ILE A 10 -3.23 0.99 10.63
N SER A 11 -3.19 -0.22 11.17
CA SER A 11 -2.64 -1.39 10.52
C SER A 11 -3.71 -2.04 9.65
N GLU A 12 -3.47 -2.07 8.34
CA GLU A 12 -4.33 -2.75 7.36
C GLU A 12 -4.72 -4.19 7.79
N PRO A 13 -3.79 -5.09 8.15
CA PRO A 13 -4.15 -6.46 8.47
C PRO A 13 -4.96 -6.57 9.77
N SER A 14 -4.77 -5.64 10.71
CA SER A 14 -5.63 -5.55 11.90
C SER A 14 -7.05 -5.14 11.54
N ARG A 15 -7.23 -4.18 10.62
CA ARG A 15 -8.57 -3.81 10.14
C ARG A 15 -9.28 -4.98 9.49
N ALA A 16 -8.58 -5.76 8.66
CA ALA A 16 -9.17 -6.93 8.01
C ALA A 16 -9.77 -7.92 9.03
N VAL A 17 -9.02 -8.27 10.08
CA VAL A 17 -9.48 -9.17 11.16
C VAL A 17 -10.66 -8.56 11.92
N ILE A 18 -10.57 -7.28 12.32
CA ILE A 18 -11.63 -6.60 13.10
C ILE A 18 -12.92 -6.50 12.30
N ILE A 19 -12.85 -6.13 11.02
CA ILE A 19 -14.00 -6.07 10.11
C ILE A 19 -14.61 -7.45 9.95
N PHE A 20 -13.78 -8.48 9.75
CA PHE A 20 -14.24 -9.85 9.59
C PHE A 20 -15.03 -10.34 10.81
N CYS A 21 -14.52 -10.11 12.03
CA CYS A 21 -15.24 -10.42 13.25
C CYS A 21 -16.59 -9.69 13.33
N LYS A 22 -16.61 -8.39 13.01
CA LYS A 22 -17.85 -7.58 13.05
C LYS A 22 -18.91 -8.05 12.04
N ILE A 23 -18.52 -8.30 10.78
CA ILE A 23 -19.46 -8.71 9.72
C ILE A 23 -20.06 -10.09 10.02
N ASN A 24 -19.25 -11.00 10.57
CA ASN A 24 -19.69 -12.36 10.92
C ASN A 24 -20.27 -12.47 12.33
N ARG A 25 -20.44 -11.35 13.05
CA ARG A 25 -20.99 -11.31 14.42
C ARG A 25 -20.26 -12.26 15.38
N ILE A 26 -18.94 -12.35 15.22
CA ILE A 26 -18.07 -13.05 16.16
C ILE A 26 -17.88 -12.13 17.36
N ASP A 27 -18.15 -12.63 18.57
CA ASP A 27 -17.86 -11.91 19.80
C ASP A 27 -16.36 -11.92 20.10
N PHE A 28 -15.78 -10.73 20.28
CA PHE A 28 -14.36 -10.57 20.56
C PHE A 28 -14.08 -9.32 21.40
N GLU A 29 -12.97 -9.37 22.14
CA GLU A 29 -12.37 -8.22 22.81
C GLU A 29 -11.33 -7.58 21.87
N GLU A 30 -11.56 -6.34 21.46
CA GLU A 30 -10.59 -5.54 20.69
C GLU A 30 -9.57 -4.92 21.64
N ILE A 31 -8.34 -5.43 21.66
CA ILE A 31 -7.25 -4.92 22.48
C ILE A 31 -6.37 -4.02 21.61
N GLN A 32 -6.43 -2.72 21.88
CA GLN A 32 -5.64 -1.74 21.15
C GLN A 32 -4.17 -1.79 21.56
N VAL A 33 -3.28 -2.01 20.60
CA VAL A 33 -1.83 -1.96 20.77
C VAL A 33 -1.31 -0.65 20.17
N GLU A 34 -0.78 0.23 21.00
CA GLU A 34 -0.26 1.56 20.63
C GLU A 34 1.06 1.45 19.86
N VAL A 35 0.98 1.02 18.59
CA VAL A 35 2.17 0.76 17.76
C VAL A 35 3.02 1.99 17.45
N LEU A 36 2.39 3.17 17.43
CA LEU A 36 3.09 4.44 17.27
C LEU A 36 3.91 4.83 18.50
N LYS A 37 3.59 4.25 19.66
CA LYS A 37 4.35 4.41 20.92
C LYS A 37 5.28 3.23 21.19
N GLY A 38 5.40 2.29 20.25
CA GLY A 38 6.28 1.13 20.39
C GLY A 38 5.76 0.04 21.34
N GLN A 39 4.47 0.03 21.70
CA GLN A 39 3.92 -0.95 22.64
C GLN A 39 4.10 -2.41 22.18
N GLN A 40 4.20 -2.66 20.87
CA GLN A 40 4.49 -3.98 20.32
C GLN A 40 5.85 -4.55 20.74
N PHE A 41 6.75 -3.70 21.26
CA PHE A 41 8.05 -4.12 21.80
C PHE A 41 8.06 -4.33 23.32
N SER A 42 6.91 -4.13 23.99
CA SER A 42 6.80 -4.34 25.43
C SER A 42 6.90 -5.82 25.80
N LYS A 43 7.25 -6.10 27.07
CA LYS A 43 7.33 -7.49 27.56
C LYS A 43 5.96 -8.16 27.56
N GLU A 44 4.91 -7.40 27.87
CA GLU A 44 3.53 -7.86 27.94
C GLU A 44 3.04 -8.32 26.56
N TYR A 45 3.28 -7.53 25.51
CA TYR A 45 2.91 -7.92 24.15
C TYR A 45 3.84 -9.00 23.58
N GLY A 46 5.14 -8.96 23.91
CA GLY A 46 6.10 -10.01 23.54
C GLY A 46 5.71 -11.39 24.08
N ALA A 47 4.99 -11.45 25.21
CA ALA A 47 4.44 -12.70 25.73
C ALA A 47 3.26 -13.24 24.89
N ILE A 48 2.62 -12.41 24.07
CA ILE A 48 1.58 -12.84 23.10
C ILE A 48 2.22 -13.32 21.81
N THR A 49 3.18 -12.56 21.27
CA THR A 49 3.92 -12.95 20.07
C THR A 49 5.39 -12.53 20.13
N PRO A 50 6.33 -13.47 19.90
CA PRO A 50 7.76 -13.12 19.80
C PRO A 50 8.07 -12.25 18.57
N MET A 51 7.19 -12.22 17.56
CA MET A 51 7.38 -11.45 16.33
C MET A 51 7.13 -9.96 16.52
N ARG A 52 6.52 -9.54 17.65
CA ARG A 52 6.28 -8.12 17.97
C ARG A 52 5.53 -7.36 16.86
N GLN A 53 4.61 -8.05 16.19
CA GLN A 53 3.80 -7.55 15.09
C GLN A 53 2.31 -7.65 15.42
N ILE A 54 1.50 -6.83 14.76
CA ILE A 54 0.04 -6.86 14.81
C ILE A 54 -0.54 -7.15 13.42
N PRO A 55 -1.71 -7.80 13.31
CA PRO A 55 -2.54 -8.31 14.41
C PRO A 55 -2.00 -9.62 15.01
N ALA A 56 -2.42 -9.89 16.24
CA ALA A 56 -2.35 -11.21 16.86
C ALA A 56 -3.69 -11.52 17.53
N ILE A 57 -4.04 -12.80 17.67
CA ILE A 57 -5.20 -13.23 18.44
C ILE A 57 -4.81 -14.16 19.58
N VAL A 58 -5.67 -14.18 20.60
CA VAL A 58 -5.71 -15.23 21.62
C VAL A 58 -7.10 -15.84 21.62
N ASP A 59 -7.17 -17.13 21.30
CA ASP A 59 -8.39 -17.93 21.30
C ASP A 59 -8.20 -19.15 22.21
N GLY A 60 -8.68 -19.05 23.45
CA GLY A 60 -8.35 -20.02 24.50
C GLY A 60 -6.84 -20.11 24.75
N HIS A 61 -6.23 -21.25 24.43
CA HIS A 61 -4.79 -21.48 24.54
C HIS A 61 -4.03 -21.15 23.26
N LEU A 62 -4.73 -20.94 22.14
CA LEU A 62 -4.10 -20.65 20.86
C LEU A 62 -3.69 -19.18 20.80
N LYS A 63 -2.39 -18.94 20.62
CA LYS A 63 -1.85 -17.64 20.22
C LYS A 63 -1.52 -17.73 18.74
N LEU A 64 -2.18 -16.92 17.92
CA LEU A 64 -2.03 -16.97 16.47
C LEU A 64 -1.69 -15.59 15.92
N ILE A 65 -0.77 -15.59 14.97
CA ILE A 65 -0.28 -14.43 14.23
C ILE A 65 -0.51 -14.65 12.73
N GLU A 66 -0.16 -13.66 11.92
CA GLU A 66 -0.47 -13.58 10.49
C GLU A 66 -1.96 -13.41 10.20
N SER A 67 -2.34 -12.29 9.58
CA SER A 67 -3.75 -11.97 9.35
C SER A 67 -4.48 -13.00 8.49
N HIS A 68 -3.81 -13.57 7.48
CA HIS A 68 -4.41 -14.63 6.65
C HIS A 68 -4.69 -15.89 7.47
N ALA A 69 -3.73 -16.33 8.28
CA ALA A 69 -3.91 -17.50 9.15
C ALA A 69 -5.00 -17.25 10.20
N ILE A 70 -5.04 -16.05 10.79
CA ILE A 70 -6.10 -15.60 11.70
C ILE A 70 -7.47 -15.68 11.01
N LEU A 71 -7.62 -15.10 9.81
CA LEU A 71 -8.90 -15.11 9.10
C LEU A 71 -9.36 -16.54 8.76
N ILE A 72 -8.44 -17.41 8.34
CA ILE A 72 -8.74 -18.82 8.07
C ILE A 72 -9.19 -19.54 9.37
N HIS A 73 -8.47 -19.33 10.48
CA HIS A 73 -8.86 -19.86 11.79
C HIS A 73 -10.28 -19.41 12.16
N LEU A 74 -10.58 -18.11 12.03
CA LEU A 74 -11.90 -17.58 12.33
C LEU A 74 -12.99 -18.22 11.45
N CYS A 75 -12.71 -18.45 10.16
CA CYS A 75 -13.63 -19.15 9.27
C CYS A 75 -13.90 -20.59 9.68
N CYS A 76 -12.89 -21.29 10.19
CA CYS A 76 -12.98 -22.71 10.51
C CYS A 76 -13.50 -22.99 11.93
N SER A 77 -13.27 -22.08 12.87
CA SER A 77 -13.51 -22.32 14.30
C SER A 77 -14.80 -21.71 14.82
N PHE A 78 -15.35 -20.67 14.17
CA PHE A 78 -16.53 -19.97 14.68
C PHE A 78 -17.81 -20.45 13.97
N PRO A 79 -18.78 -21.00 14.72
CA PRO A 79 -20.06 -21.40 14.16
C PRO A 79 -20.81 -20.16 13.63
N GLY A 80 -21.50 -20.31 12.50
CA GLY A 80 -22.26 -19.22 11.86
C GLY A 80 -21.48 -18.41 10.83
N VAL A 81 -20.16 -18.59 10.72
CA VAL A 81 -19.40 -18.04 9.59
C VAL A 81 -19.79 -18.77 8.31
N ALA A 82 -20.27 -18.01 7.32
CA ALA A 82 -20.75 -18.57 6.07
C ALA A 82 -19.60 -19.16 5.24
N SER A 83 -19.84 -20.33 4.63
CA SER A 83 -18.82 -21.08 3.87
C SER A 83 -18.29 -20.35 2.63
N HIS A 84 -18.94 -19.30 2.14
CA HIS A 84 -18.42 -18.52 1.02
C HIS A 84 -17.13 -17.77 1.36
N TRP A 85 -16.89 -17.45 2.64
CA TRP A 85 -15.64 -16.84 3.09
C TRP A 85 -14.44 -17.77 2.96
N TYR A 86 -14.63 -19.06 3.26
CA TYR A 86 -13.61 -20.09 3.11
C TYR A 86 -14.25 -21.45 2.75
N PRO A 87 -14.52 -21.69 1.45
CA PRO A 87 -15.26 -22.85 0.98
C PRO A 87 -14.62 -24.17 1.37
N GLY A 88 -15.40 -25.22 1.59
CA GLY A 88 -14.87 -26.57 1.83
C GLY A 88 -14.22 -27.22 0.60
N ASP A 89 -14.56 -26.73 -0.61
CA ASP A 89 -14.04 -27.24 -1.87
C ASP A 89 -12.52 -27.00 -2.01
N PRO A 90 -11.70 -28.05 -2.22
CA PRO A 90 -10.25 -27.91 -2.30
C PRO A 90 -9.76 -27.00 -3.42
N GLN A 91 -10.42 -27.00 -4.58
CA GLN A 91 -9.97 -26.18 -5.72
C GLN A 91 -10.23 -24.69 -5.49
N LYS A 92 -11.38 -24.34 -4.89
CA LYS A 92 -11.69 -22.97 -4.46
C LYS A 92 -10.73 -22.51 -3.36
N ARG A 93 -10.40 -23.38 -2.39
CA ARG A 93 -9.38 -23.06 -1.37
C ARG A 93 -8.02 -22.80 -1.99
N ALA A 94 -7.57 -23.62 -2.95
CA ALA A 94 -6.29 -23.43 -3.62
C ALA A 94 -6.22 -22.06 -4.32
N LYS A 95 -7.31 -21.62 -4.96
CA LYS A 95 -7.39 -20.26 -5.55
C LYS A 95 -7.32 -19.16 -4.50
N ILE A 96 -8.02 -19.32 -3.36
CA ILE A 96 -7.95 -18.35 -2.26
C ILE A 96 -6.51 -18.27 -1.72
N HIS A 97 -5.89 -19.40 -1.39
CA HIS A 97 -4.51 -19.44 -0.90
C HIS A 97 -3.52 -18.81 -1.89
N SER A 98 -3.65 -19.10 -3.18
CA SER A 98 -2.80 -18.48 -4.21
C SER A 98 -2.86 -16.95 -4.17
N ILE A 99 -4.04 -16.37 -3.96
CA ILE A 99 -4.20 -14.92 -3.86
C ILE A 99 -3.72 -14.39 -2.51
N LEU A 100 -3.97 -15.10 -1.40
CA LEU A 100 -3.47 -14.71 -0.08
C LEU A 100 -1.93 -14.70 -0.03
N ASP A 101 -1.28 -15.69 -0.62
CA ASP A 101 0.18 -15.77 -0.67
C ASP A 101 0.78 -14.71 -1.60
N TRP A 102 0.15 -14.50 -2.77
CA TRP A 102 0.53 -13.41 -3.66
C TRP A 102 0.35 -12.05 -2.98
N HIS A 103 -0.78 -11.83 -2.30
CA HIS A 103 -1.07 -10.63 -1.52
C HIS A 103 0.01 -10.39 -0.46
N HIS A 104 0.35 -11.42 0.32
CA HIS A 104 1.35 -11.34 1.37
C HIS A 104 2.74 -10.96 0.84
N SER A 105 3.07 -11.46 -0.35
CA SER A 105 4.41 -11.29 -0.96
C SER A 105 4.55 -10.04 -1.83
N HIS A 106 3.45 -9.50 -2.38
CA HIS A 106 3.51 -8.41 -3.37
C HIS A 106 2.75 -7.16 -2.90
N LEU A 107 1.44 -7.28 -2.65
CA LEU A 107 0.60 -6.12 -2.34
C LEU A 107 0.80 -5.61 -0.91
N ARG A 108 0.84 -6.52 0.07
CA ARG A 108 1.00 -6.20 1.50
C ARG A 108 2.38 -5.61 1.80
N ARG A 109 3.39 -6.16 1.12
CA ARG A 109 4.75 -5.63 1.11
C ARG A 109 4.91 -4.40 0.21
N GLY A 110 3.83 -3.89 -0.40
CA GLY A 110 3.79 -2.76 -1.34
C GLY A 110 5.09 -1.97 -1.42
N ALA A 111 5.84 -2.20 -2.51
CA ALA A 111 7.27 -1.93 -2.62
C ALA A 111 8.10 -2.79 -1.66
N GLY A 112 8.50 -3.98 -2.13
CA GLY A 112 9.58 -4.73 -1.49
C GLY A 112 10.80 -3.83 -1.31
N ASP A 113 11.80 -4.30 -0.56
CA ASP A 113 13.01 -3.55 -0.23
C ASP A 113 13.82 -3.08 -1.47
N GLY A 114 13.41 -3.48 -2.67
CA GLY A 114 13.90 -3.01 -3.96
C GLY A 114 13.22 -1.73 -4.46
N SER A 115 13.94 -0.97 -5.28
CA SER A 115 13.54 0.34 -5.78
C SER A 115 12.34 0.35 -6.74
N PHE A 116 11.77 -0.81 -7.10
CA PHE A 116 10.80 -0.98 -8.19
C PHE A 116 9.49 -1.65 -7.76
N LEU A 117 8.42 -1.48 -8.55
CA LEU A 117 7.04 -1.89 -8.22
C LEU A 117 6.89 -3.38 -7.93
N GLY A 118 7.72 -4.22 -8.56
CA GLY A 118 7.77 -5.67 -8.31
C GLY A 118 8.53 -6.07 -7.04
N GLY A 119 9.05 -5.11 -6.26
CA GLY A 119 9.92 -5.38 -5.10
C GLY A 119 11.31 -5.89 -5.47
N SER A 120 11.73 -5.69 -6.72
CA SER A 120 13.04 -6.07 -7.28
C SER A 120 14.03 -4.91 -7.22
N SER A 121 15.33 -5.20 -7.32
CA SER A 121 16.39 -4.20 -7.53
C SER A 121 16.56 -3.81 -9.01
N GLN A 122 15.78 -4.38 -9.91
CA GLN A 122 15.75 -4.08 -11.35
C GLN A 122 14.33 -3.73 -11.81
N PRO A 123 14.15 -2.78 -12.75
CA PRO A 123 12.84 -2.41 -13.25
C PRO A 123 12.21 -3.54 -14.08
N SER A 124 10.88 -3.63 -14.01
CA SER A 124 10.08 -4.51 -14.86
C SER A 124 9.35 -3.70 -15.95
N ILE A 125 8.67 -4.40 -16.87
CA ILE A 125 7.81 -3.74 -17.86
C ILE A 125 6.69 -2.90 -17.22
N ALA A 126 6.27 -3.25 -15.99
CA ALA A 126 5.29 -2.46 -15.24
C ALA A 126 5.89 -1.13 -14.79
N ASP A 127 7.15 -1.14 -14.36
CA ASP A 127 7.87 0.08 -13.98
C ASP A 127 8.02 1.03 -15.16
N LEU A 128 8.47 0.50 -16.30
CA LEU A 128 8.65 1.30 -17.51
C LEU A 128 7.31 1.88 -18.00
N SER A 129 6.29 1.03 -18.17
CA SER A 129 4.98 1.47 -18.67
C SER A 129 4.33 2.52 -17.76
N LEU A 130 4.36 2.31 -16.44
CA LEU A 130 3.74 3.25 -15.50
C LEU A 130 4.57 4.52 -15.35
N SER A 131 5.90 4.45 -15.41
CA SER A 131 6.74 5.65 -15.36
C SER A 131 6.44 6.56 -16.56
N CYS A 132 6.32 6.03 -17.78
CA CYS A 132 5.95 6.79 -18.98
C CYS A 132 4.57 7.44 -18.86
N GLU A 133 3.58 6.76 -18.26
CA GLU A 133 2.26 7.35 -18.03
C GLU A 133 2.34 8.51 -17.03
N VAL A 134 3.12 8.35 -15.95
CA VAL A 134 3.31 9.40 -14.95
C VAL A 134 4.11 10.59 -15.51
N MET A 135 5.00 10.38 -16.47
CA MET A 135 5.71 11.47 -17.16
C MET A 135 4.77 12.44 -17.87
N GLN A 136 3.53 12.05 -18.21
CA GLN A 136 2.54 12.99 -18.76
C GLN A 136 2.19 14.12 -17.80
N LEU A 137 2.34 13.92 -16.48
CA LEU A 137 2.08 14.96 -15.49
C LEU A 137 3.05 16.14 -15.62
N GLU A 138 4.24 15.93 -16.18
CA GLU A 138 5.20 17.01 -16.47
C GLU A 138 4.62 18.05 -17.46
N LEU A 139 3.60 17.69 -18.25
CA LEU A 139 2.90 18.62 -19.14
C LEU A 139 1.89 19.52 -18.42
N LEU A 140 1.60 19.27 -17.15
CA LEU A 140 0.70 20.11 -16.36
C LEU A 140 1.36 21.44 -15.99
N SER A 141 0.53 22.38 -15.52
CA SER A 141 1.02 23.60 -14.89
C SER A 141 1.89 23.26 -13.67
N GLU A 142 2.87 24.11 -13.34
CA GLU A 142 3.70 23.94 -12.13
C GLU A 142 2.85 23.78 -10.87
N GLU A 143 1.75 24.54 -10.78
CA GLU A 143 0.81 24.48 -9.66
C GLU A 143 0.13 23.12 -9.57
N ASP A 144 -0.40 22.60 -10.69
CA ASP A 144 -1.08 21.30 -10.71
C ASP A 144 -0.11 20.14 -10.54
N TYR A 145 1.05 20.20 -11.19
CA TYR A 145 2.11 19.22 -11.01
C TYR A 145 2.52 19.15 -9.53
N HIS A 146 2.76 20.31 -8.90
CA HIS A 146 3.12 20.36 -7.49
C HIS A 146 1.97 19.86 -6.61
N ARG A 147 0.73 20.29 -6.84
CA ARG A 147 -0.45 19.86 -6.09
C ARG A 147 -0.65 18.35 -6.15
N ILE A 148 -0.42 17.74 -7.31
CA ILE A 148 -0.63 16.29 -7.53
C ILE A 148 0.56 15.48 -7.00
N LEU A 149 1.80 15.84 -7.35
CA LEU A 149 2.95 14.97 -7.14
C LEU A 149 3.74 15.27 -5.85
N SER A 150 3.67 16.49 -5.30
CA SER A 150 4.45 16.86 -4.09
C SER A 150 4.20 16.00 -2.85
N PRO A 151 2.98 15.47 -2.59
CA PRO A 151 2.75 14.61 -1.43
C PRO A 151 3.40 13.23 -1.56
N TYR A 152 3.65 12.76 -2.80
CA TYR A 152 4.06 11.39 -3.09
C TYR A 152 5.56 11.26 -3.31
N LYS A 153 6.36 11.56 -2.27
CA LYS A 153 7.83 11.50 -2.31
C LYS A 153 8.39 10.15 -2.80
N LYS A 154 7.73 9.04 -2.45
CA LYS A 154 8.11 7.69 -2.88
C LYS A 154 7.93 7.50 -4.39
N VAL A 155 6.88 8.08 -4.97
CA VAL A 155 6.61 8.01 -6.41
C VAL A 155 7.67 8.80 -7.18
N LYS A 156 8.01 10.01 -6.72
CA LYS A 156 9.10 10.80 -7.32
C LYS A 156 10.43 10.04 -7.33
N LYS A 157 10.79 9.47 -6.18
CA LYS A 157 12.00 8.64 -6.07
C LYS A 157 11.94 7.41 -6.99
N TRP A 158 10.81 6.72 -7.06
CA TRP A 158 10.65 5.57 -7.94
C TRP A 158 10.81 5.93 -9.42
N ILE A 159 10.24 7.05 -9.89
CA ILE A 159 10.43 7.53 -11.27
C ILE A 159 11.91 7.79 -11.55
N GLU A 160 12.61 8.43 -10.61
CA GLU A 160 14.04 8.70 -10.71
C GLU A 160 14.86 7.39 -10.74
N ASP A 161 14.50 6.41 -9.94
CA ASP A 161 15.12 5.09 -9.95
C ASP A 161 14.89 4.36 -11.30
N VAL A 162 13.70 4.50 -11.91
CA VAL A 162 13.40 3.97 -13.27
C VAL A 162 14.22 4.68 -14.34
N ARG A 163 14.25 6.02 -14.31
CA ARG A 163 15.05 6.84 -15.23
C ARG A 163 16.53 6.45 -15.18
N ASN A 164 17.10 6.34 -13.98
CA ASN A 164 18.49 5.96 -13.79
C ASN A 164 18.78 4.55 -14.32
N ALA A 165 17.88 3.59 -14.07
CA ALA A 165 18.05 2.22 -14.54
C ALA A 165 17.88 2.05 -16.06
N THR A 166 17.25 3.01 -16.73
CA THR A 166 16.95 2.96 -18.18
C THR A 166 17.67 4.06 -18.98
N THR A 167 18.65 4.72 -18.36
CA THR A 167 19.54 5.70 -19.01
C THR A 167 20.43 4.99 -20.05
N PRO A 168 20.70 5.62 -21.23
CA PRO A 168 20.31 6.98 -21.62
C PRO A 168 18.93 7.09 -22.26
N TYR A 169 18.31 5.96 -22.62
CA TYR A 169 17.12 5.93 -23.48
C TYR A 169 15.89 6.58 -22.85
N PHE A 170 15.76 6.55 -21.52
CA PHE A 170 14.69 7.27 -20.84
C PHE A 170 14.73 8.77 -21.17
N ASP A 171 15.92 9.37 -21.17
CA ASP A 171 16.10 10.80 -21.41
C ASP A 171 15.97 11.14 -22.88
N GLU A 172 16.58 10.32 -23.75
CA GLU A 172 16.49 10.47 -25.20
C GLU A 172 15.03 10.47 -25.68
N ILE A 173 14.21 9.52 -25.20
CA ILE A 173 12.81 9.41 -25.62
C ILE A 173 11.93 10.51 -25.00
N HIS A 174 12.22 10.94 -23.76
CA HIS A 174 11.44 12.00 -23.09
C HIS A 174 11.91 13.42 -23.41
N GLU A 175 13.00 13.62 -24.17
CA GLU A 175 13.52 14.93 -24.56
C GLU A 175 12.42 15.82 -25.17
N TYR A 176 11.64 15.27 -26.10
CA TYR A 176 10.53 15.99 -26.72
C TYR A 176 9.49 16.47 -25.69
N LEU A 177 9.18 15.64 -24.69
CA LEU A 177 8.24 15.98 -23.63
C LEU A 177 8.77 17.13 -22.78
N PHE A 178 10.06 17.11 -22.43
CA PHE A 178 10.70 18.18 -21.65
C PHE A 178 10.80 19.50 -22.42
N GLU A 179 11.11 19.45 -23.72
CA GLU A 179 11.07 20.65 -24.56
C GLU A 179 9.68 21.25 -24.64
N TYR A 180 8.67 20.40 -24.81
CA TYR A 180 7.28 20.85 -24.93
C TYR A 180 6.76 21.44 -23.61
N GLN A 181 7.08 20.81 -22.48
CA GLN A 181 6.85 21.33 -21.14
C GLN A 181 7.45 22.74 -20.97
N LYS A 182 8.70 22.93 -21.38
CA LYS A 182 9.38 24.24 -21.28
C LYS A 182 8.62 25.32 -22.07
N ARG A 183 8.20 25.01 -23.30
CA ARG A 183 7.42 25.93 -24.15
C ARG A 183 6.09 26.32 -23.52
N ILE A 184 5.35 25.36 -22.95
CA ILE A 184 4.08 25.64 -22.24
C ILE A 184 4.31 26.59 -21.06
N ARG A 185 5.33 26.34 -20.26
CA ARG A 185 5.65 27.15 -19.07
C ARG A 185 6.03 28.59 -19.44
N GLU A 186 6.82 28.79 -20.50
CA GLU A 186 7.18 30.11 -21.02
C GLU A 186 5.96 30.89 -21.53
N GLN A 187 5.03 30.22 -22.23
CA GLN A 187 3.78 30.82 -22.71
C GLN A 187 2.87 31.25 -21.55
N MET A 188 2.69 30.37 -20.55
CA MET A 188 1.87 30.68 -19.37
C MET A 188 2.44 31.84 -18.54
N ALA A 189 3.76 31.91 -18.37
CA ALA A 189 4.42 33.03 -17.69
C ALA A 189 4.18 34.36 -18.41
N THR A 190 4.28 34.35 -19.75
CA THR A 190 4.05 35.53 -20.60
C THR A 190 2.59 36.00 -20.53
N GLN A 191 1.62 35.07 -20.54
CA GLN A 191 0.19 35.37 -20.42
C GLN A 191 -0.17 35.97 -19.05
N SER A 192 0.39 35.43 -17.97
CA SER A 192 0.19 35.92 -16.60
C SER A 192 0.75 37.33 -16.41
N GLY A 193 1.92 37.62 -16.99
CA GLY A 193 2.50 38.97 -17.01
C GLY A 193 1.60 39.99 -17.70
N LYS A 194 1.06 39.65 -18.89
CA LYS A 194 0.12 40.53 -19.63
C LYS A 194 -1.16 40.81 -18.84
N ASN A 195 -1.73 39.79 -18.19
CA ASN A 195 -2.94 39.95 -17.37
C ASN A 195 -2.72 40.86 -16.15
N LYS A 196 -1.54 40.78 -15.50
CA LYS A 196 -1.18 41.66 -14.37
C LYS A 196 -0.98 43.12 -14.77
N VAL A 197 -0.43 43.38 -15.95
CA VAL A 197 -0.28 44.75 -16.48
C VAL A 197 -1.66 45.34 -16.79
N ARG A 198 -2.55 44.57 -17.41
CA ARG A 198 -3.91 45.01 -17.75
C ARG A 198 -4.80 45.26 -16.52
N ALA A 199 -4.61 44.54 -15.42
CA ALA A 199 -5.35 44.75 -14.18
C ALA A 199 -4.88 45.96 -13.35
N LYS A 200 -3.73 46.57 -13.70
CA LYS A 200 -3.18 47.78 -13.05
C LYS A 200 -3.47 49.08 -13.82
N MET A 201 -4.06 48.97 -15.02
CA MET A 201 -4.59 50.09 -15.79
C MET A 201 -6.08 50.23 -15.51
#